data_AF-A0A8A9FP56-F1
#
_entry.id   AF-A0A8A9FP56-F1
#
_cell.length_a   1.000
_cell.length_b   1.000
_cell.length_c   1.000
_cell.angle_alpha   90.00
_cell.angle_beta   90.00
_cell.angle_gamma   90.00
#
_symmetry.space_group_name_H-M   'P 1'
#
loop_
_entity.id
_entity.type
_entity.pdbx_description
1 polymer ?
#
loop_
_entity_poly.entity_id
_entity_poly.type
_entity_poly.pdbx_seq_one_letter_code
_entity_poly.pdbx_strand_id
1 'polypeptide(L)'
;MVEEARNEEARQQQRDLSLIGKVLEIYDQKFVAELLRKLGNSDWTRETLNRWINGKCGPRSLTVTEASLLERLLPQPPANHPNYAFRFIDLFAGIGGIRHGFEAIGGQCVFTSEWNSYSVKTYKANWYCDPEAHIFNSDIRDVTLSHKEDVSEEDAYAHIDKSIPDHDVLLAGFPCQPFSLAGVSKKNSLGRKHGFECDTQGTLFFDVARIIMAKKPAIFVLENVKNLKSHDKGKTFRVIMDTLNELGYDVADAEATGADDPKVIDGKHFIPQHRERIVLVGFRRDLNLSQGFSLADISSLFPERKVLFRELLDSDVDDKYTLTPKLWDYLYKYAKKHQEKGNGFGFGLVKPDDDKAISRTISARYHKDGSESLVDRGWDSELGEKNFNDPDNMARRPRRLTPRECARLMGFEQPGKVTFRIPVSDTQAYRQFGNSVIVPVFDAVAKLLESRIIEAVKSRK
;
A
#
# COMPACT_ATOMS: atom_id res chain seq x y z
N MET A 1 18.63 -37.79 29.83
CA MET A 1 17.26 -38.24 29.47
C MET A 1 16.16 -37.38 30.09
N VAL A 2 15.93 -37.36 31.41
CA VAL A 2 14.84 -36.53 32.01
C VAL A 2 15.13 -35.02 31.90
N GLU A 3 16.38 -34.61 32.16
CA GLU A 3 16.84 -33.22 31.99
C GLU A 3 16.71 -32.75 30.54
N GLU A 4 17.11 -33.59 29.59
CA GLU A 4 17.04 -33.31 28.15
C GLU A 4 15.59 -33.20 27.65
N ALA A 5 14.69 -34.08 28.14
CA ALA A 5 13.27 -34.01 27.81
C ALA A 5 12.61 -32.72 28.33
N ARG A 6 12.94 -32.30 29.57
CA ARG A 6 12.48 -31.02 30.13
C ARG A 6 13.01 -29.82 29.36
N ASN A 7 14.27 -29.86 28.94
CA ASN A 7 14.88 -28.80 28.15
C ASN A 7 14.24 -28.69 26.75
N GLU A 8 13.92 -29.80 26.11
CA GLU A 8 13.22 -29.78 24.82
C GLU A 8 11.78 -29.27 24.95
N GLU A 9 11.08 -29.65 26.01
CA GLU A 9 9.73 -29.14 26.30
C GLU A 9 9.75 -27.62 26.54
N ALA A 10 10.71 -27.10 27.31
CA ALA A 10 10.86 -25.67 27.53
C ALA A 10 11.17 -24.90 26.24
N ARG A 11 12.03 -25.45 25.37
CA ARG A 11 12.30 -24.87 24.03
C ARG A 11 11.06 -24.87 23.15
N GLN A 12 10.26 -25.94 23.18
CA GLN A 12 9.00 -26.00 22.46
C GLN A 12 8.04 -24.91 22.93
N GLN A 13 7.86 -24.75 24.24
CA GLN A 13 6.98 -23.72 24.81
C GLN A 13 7.43 -22.31 24.42
N GLN A 14 8.74 -22.04 24.41
CA GLN A 14 9.27 -20.74 23.98
C GLN A 14 9.03 -20.48 22.49
N ARG A 15 9.22 -21.51 21.63
CA ARG A 15 8.90 -21.43 20.20
C ARG A 15 7.41 -21.15 19.97
N ASP A 16 6.55 -21.88 20.67
CA ASP A 16 5.09 -21.75 20.55
C ASP A 16 4.60 -20.36 20.98
N LEU A 17 5.13 -19.84 22.10
CA LEU A 17 4.83 -18.48 22.56
C LEU A 17 5.28 -17.41 21.56
N SER A 18 6.47 -17.58 20.97
CA SER A 18 6.97 -16.66 19.94
C SER A 18 6.09 -16.68 18.69
N LEU A 19 5.72 -17.88 18.22
CA LEU A 19 4.83 -18.06 17.06
C LEU A 19 3.47 -17.39 17.29
N ILE A 20 2.86 -17.62 18.46
CA ILE A 20 1.58 -16.99 18.81
C ILE A 20 1.70 -15.47 18.94
N GLY A 21 2.80 -14.98 19.51
CA GLY A 21 3.08 -13.54 19.57
C GLY A 21 3.03 -12.92 18.17
N LYS A 22 3.75 -13.50 17.21
CA LYS A 22 3.78 -13.04 15.81
C LYS A 22 2.40 -13.08 15.15
N VAL A 23 1.65 -14.16 15.33
CA VAL A 23 0.29 -14.27 14.76
C VAL A 23 -0.64 -13.20 15.36
N LEU A 24 -0.51 -12.90 16.65
CA LEU A 24 -1.38 -11.93 17.34
C LEU A 24 -1.03 -10.47 17.07
N GLU A 25 0.13 -10.18 16.50
CA GLU A 25 0.40 -8.86 15.91
C GLU A 25 -0.51 -8.59 14.70
N ILE A 26 -0.97 -9.64 14.02
CA ILE A 26 -1.75 -9.57 12.78
C ILE A 26 -3.23 -9.82 13.04
N TYR A 27 -3.54 -10.94 13.68
CA TYR A 27 -4.90 -11.46 13.87
C TYR A 27 -5.37 -11.24 15.31
N ASP A 28 -6.67 -11.02 15.49
CA ASP A 28 -7.22 -10.88 16.84
C ASP A 28 -7.26 -12.22 17.59
N GLN A 29 -7.19 -12.16 18.92
CA GLN A 29 -7.19 -13.34 19.79
C GLN A 29 -8.43 -14.22 19.62
N LYS A 30 -9.59 -13.64 19.27
CA LYS A 30 -10.83 -14.39 19.09
C LYS A 30 -10.74 -15.25 17.83
N PHE A 31 -10.30 -14.66 16.71
CA PHE A 31 -10.05 -15.36 15.45
C PHE A 31 -9.06 -16.52 15.64
N VAL A 32 -7.92 -16.27 16.29
CA VAL A 32 -6.90 -17.31 16.53
C VAL A 32 -7.46 -18.43 17.40
N ALA A 33 -8.16 -18.11 18.49
CA ALA A 33 -8.76 -19.12 19.35
C ALA A 33 -9.84 -19.95 18.64
N GLU A 34 -10.69 -19.33 17.81
CA GLU A 34 -11.69 -20.03 17.00
C GLU A 34 -11.04 -20.96 15.96
N LEU A 35 -9.95 -20.52 15.35
CA LEU A 35 -9.22 -21.32 14.36
C LEU A 35 -8.56 -22.54 15.00
N LEU A 36 -7.90 -22.36 16.14
CA LEU A 36 -7.29 -23.47 16.90
C LEU A 36 -8.34 -24.49 17.36
N ARG A 37 -9.51 -24.02 17.82
CA ARG A 37 -10.63 -24.88 18.26
C ARG A 37 -11.20 -25.74 17.13
N LYS A 38 -11.14 -25.29 15.88
CA LYS A 38 -11.63 -26.08 14.73
C LYS A 38 -10.76 -27.30 14.42
N LEU A 39 -9.48 -27.29 14.80
CA LEU A 39 -8.53 -28.36 14.49
C LEU A 39 -8.24 -29.30 15.66
N GLY A 40 -8.31 -28.81 16.90
CA GLY A 40 -7.97 -29.59 18.08
C GLY A 40 -9.18 -30.09 18.87
N ASN A 41 -8.96 -31.12 19.70
CA ASN A 41 -9.80 -31.43 20.86
C ASN A 41 -9.50 -30.49 22.05
N SER A 42 -8.80 -29.39 21.81
CA SER A 42 -8.27 -28.45 22.80
C SER A 42 -9.30 -27.35 23.12
N ASP A 43 -9.50 -27.04 24.41
CA ASP A 43 -10.39 -25.97 24.88
C ASP A 43 -9.78 -24.56 24.67
N TRP A 44 -9.39 -24.21 23.43
CA TRP A 44 -8.91 -22.87 23.11
C TRP A 44 -10.07 -21.87 23.10
N THR A 45 -10.11 -21.04 24.14
CA THR A 45 -10.90 -19.81 24.18
C THR A 45 -9.99 -18.58 24.17
N ARG A 46 -10.56 -17.42 23.84
CA ARG A 46 -9.87 -16.13 23.94
C ARG A 46 -9.24 -15.96 25.33
N GLU A 47 -9.95 -16.34 26.38
CA GLU A 47 -9.51 -16.23 27.77
C GLU A 47 -8.35 -17.18 28.05
N THR A 48 -8.40 -18.43 27.57
CA THR A 48 -7.29 -19.37 27.73
C THR A 48 -6.02 -18.93 27.00
N LEU A 49 -6.16 -18.41 25.78
CA LEU A 49 -5.06 -17.87 24.99
C LEU A 49 -4.46 -16.65 25.69
N ASN A 50 -5.31 -15.74 26.18
CA ASN A 50 -4.86 -14.57 26.94
C ASN A 50 -4.16 -14.95 28.25
N ARG A 51 -4.65 -15.94 29.00
CA ARG A 51 -3.95 -16.42 30.21
C ARG A 51 -2.58 -16.99 29.89
N TRP A 52 -2.48 -17.76 28.80
CA TRP A 52 -1.21 -18.37 28.40
C TRP A 52 -0.15 -17.34 28.01
N ILE A 53 -0.51 -16.36 27.17
CA ILE A 53 0.41 -15.29 26.75
C ILE A 53 0.88 -14.43 27.92
N ASN A 54 0.03 -14.26 28.95
CA ASN A 54 0.36 -13.50 30.15
C ASN A 54 1.01 -14.36 31.26
N GLY A 55 1.34 -15.63 31.00
CA GLY A 55 1.94 -16.53 32.00
C GLY A 55 1.04 -16.86 33.19
N LYS A 56 -0.28 -16.74 33.04
CA LYS A 56 -1.31 -16.95 34.10
C LYS A 56 -1.95 -18.35 34.07
N CYS A 57 -1.42 -19.27 33.27
CA CYS A 57 -1.81 -20.68 33.30
C CYS A 57 -0.56 -21.58 33.31
N GLY A 58 -0.74 -22.85 33.68
CA GLY A 58 0.33 -23.84 33.61
C GLY A 58 0.89 -23.99 32.19
N PRO A 59 2.08 -24.60 32.05
CA PRO A 59 2.74 -24.80 30.77
C PRO A 59 1.79 -25.47 29.77
N ARG A 60 1.61 -24.81 28.62
CA ARG A 60 0.82 -25.28 27.48
C ARG A 60 1.74 -25.25 26.26
N SER A 61 1.65 -26.28 25.43
CA SER A 61 2.33 -26.36 24.14
C SER A 61 1.30 -26.56 23.05
N LEU A 62 1.61 -26.09 21.84
CA LEU A 62 0.81 -26.37 20.66
C LEU A 62 1.03 -27.82 20.23
N THR A 63 -0.02 -28.45 19.74
CA THR A 63 0.14 -29.65 18.92
C THR A 63 0.83 -29.29 17.61
N VAL A 64 1.49 -30.27 16.98
CA VAL A 64 2.15 -30.09 15.67
C VAL A 64 1.19 -29.52 14.62
N THR A 65 -0.07 -29.96 14.62
CA THR A 65 -1.11 -29.48 13.71
C THR A 65 -1.49 -28.02 13.97
N GLU A 66 -1.61 -27.63 15.25
CA GLU A 66 -1.88 -26.24 15.64
C GLU A 66 -0.73 -25.32 15.26
N ALA A 67 0.53 -25.72 15.52
CA ALA A 67 1.70 -24.95 15.13
C ALA A 67 1.79 -24.76 13.61
N SER A 68 1.62 -25.84 12.83
CA SER A 68 1.66 -25.77 11.36
C SER A 68 0.55 -24.88 10.78
N LEU A 69 -0.64 -24.88 11.39
CA LEU A 69 -1.71 -23.96 11.00
C LEU A 69 -1.30 -22.50 11.22
N LEU A 70 -0.77 -22.18 12.39
CA LEU A 70 -0.35 -20.82 12.72
C LEU A 70 0.79 -20.34 11.82
N GLU A 71 1.73 -21.20 11.47
CA GLU A 71 2.80 -20.91 10.50
C GLU A 71 2.25 -20.56 9.11
N ARG A 72 1.17 -21.22 8.66
CA ARG A 72 0.52 -20.92 7.36
C ARG A 72 -0.16 -19.55 7.33
N LEU A 73 -0.52 -19.00 8.49
CA LEU A 73 -1.06 -17.64 8.60
C LEU A 73 0.01 -16.56 8.41
N LEU A 74 1.28 -16.91 8.59
CA LEU A 74 2.40 -16.00 8.40
C LEU A 74 2.95 -16.08 6.97
N PRO A 75 3.44 -14.97 6.41
CA PRO A 75 4.14 -14.99 5.14
C PRO A 75 5.46 -15.76 5.26
N GLN A 76 5.80 -16.50 4.21
CA GLN A 76 7.06 -17.23 4.11
C GLN A 76 8.13 -16.35 3.45
N PRO A 77 9.41 -16.56 3.77
CA PRO A 77 10.49 -15.86 3.08
C PRO A 77 10.43 -16.12 1.56
N PRO A 78 10.85 -15.14 0.73
CA PRO A 78 10.88 -15.31 -0.71
C PRO A 78 11.95 -16.33 -1.13
N ALA A 79 11.82 -16.89 -2.33
CA ALA A 79 12.68 -17.99 -2.80
C ALA A 79 14.18 -17.65 -2.85
N ASN A 80 14.52 -16.37 -2.98
CA ASN A 80 15.90 -15.89 -2.98
C ASN A 80 16.48 -15.69 -1.57
N HIS A 81 15.69 -15.78 -0.50
CA HIS A 81 16.20 -15.65 0.87
C HIS A 81 17.27 -16.73 1.17
N PRO A 82 18.40 -16.38 1.84
CA PRO A 82 18.76 -15.07 2.39
C PRO A 82 19.56 -14.15 1.43
N ASN A 83 19.70 -14.53 0.15
CA ASN A 83 20.52 -13.83 -0.83
C ASN A 83 19.70 -12.86 -1.69
N TYR A 84 19.74 -11.58 -1.36
CA TYR A 84 19.00 -10.53 -2.05
C TYR A 84 19.87 -9.74 -3.04
N ALA A 85 19.26 -9.24 -4.12
CA ALA A 85 19.96 -8.51 -5.17
C ALA A 85 20.33 -7.07 -4.76
N PHE A 86 19.46 -6.43 -3.98
CA PHE A 86 19.64 -5.06 -3.47
C PHE A 86 18.78 -4.85 -2.21
N ARG A 87 18.93 -3.70 -1.56
CA ARG A 87 18.19 -3.32 -0.34
C ARG A 87 17.32 -2.10 -0.63
N PHE A 88 16.13 -2.08 -0.07
CA PHE A 88 15.22 -0.94 -0.19
C PHE A 88 14.46 -0.65 1.10
N ILE A 89 13.94 0.57 1.20
CA ILE A 89 13.04 0.98 2.29
C ILE A 89 11.67 1.37 1.74
N ASP A 90 10.65 1.27 2.57
CA ASP A 90 9.24 1.43 2.20
C ASP A 90 8.53 2.42 3.13
N LEU A 91 8.47 3.69 2.72
CA LEU A 91 7.90 4.78 3.51
C LEU A 91 6.44 5.05 3.13
N PHE A 92 5.58 5.27 4.13
CA PHE A 92 4.13 5.39 3.95
C PHE A 92 3.57 4.17 3.19
N ALA A 93 4.02 2.99 3.61
CA ALA A 93 3.92 1.76 2.84
C ALA A 93 2.48 1.27 2.59
N GLY A 94 1.52 1.70 3.41
CA GLY A 94 0.17 1.19 3.41
C GLY A 94 0.17 -0.34 3.59
N ILE A 95 -0.29 -1.06 2.57
CA ILE A 95 -0.31 -2.53 2.54
C ILE A 95 0.75 -3.13 1.60
N GLY A 96 1.77 -2.36 1.21
CA GLY A 96 2.94 -2.83 0.47
C GLY A 96 2.76 -2.90 -1.05
N GLY A 97 1.95 -2.00 -1.62
CA GLY A 97 1.69 -2.01 -3.06
C GLY A 97 2.93 -1.68 -3.91
N ILE A 98 3.77 -0.75 -3.45
CA ILE A 98 5.04 -0.43 -4.13
C ILE A 98 6.08 -1.52 -3.86
N ARG A 99 6.18 -1.99 -2.60
CA ARG A 99 7.06 -3.09 -2.17
C ARG A 99 6.96 -4.33 -3.06
N HIS A 100 5.75 -4.72 -3.47
CA HIS A 100 5.53 -5.89 -4.32
C HIS A 100 6.47 -5.93 -5.53
N GLY A 101 6.57 -4.83 -6.28
CA GLY A 101 7.39 -4.76 -7.49
C GLY A 101 8.88 -4.89 -7.22
N PHE A 102 9.37 -4.31 -6.13
CA PHE A 102 10.79 -4.34 -5.77
C PHE A 102 11.21 -5.67 -5.13
N GLU A 103 10.33 -6.37 -4.43
CA GLU A 103 10.59 -7.76 -4.04
C GLU A 103 10.60 -8.70 -5.25
N ALA A 104 9.74 -8.47 -6.25
CA ALA A 104 9.65 -9.30 -7.43
C ALA A 104 10.94 -9.33 -8.28
N ILE A 105 11.75 -8.27 -8.20
CA ILE A 105 13.09 -8.18 -8.82
C ILE A 105 14.23 -8.51 -7.82
N GLY A 106 13.91 -9.19 -6.70
CA GLY A 106 14.89 -9.73 -5.76
C GLY A 106 15.36 -8.78 -4.66
N GLY A 107 14.67 -7.66 -4.43
CA GLY A 107 15.01 -6.69 -3.38
C GLY A 107 14.70 -7.19 -1.96
N GLN A 108 15.50 -6.74 -0.99
CA GLN A 108 15.25 -6.90 0.45
C GLN A 108 14.64 -5.62 1.02
N CYS A 109 13.45 -5.70 1.61
CA CYS A 109 12.93 -4.60 2.42
C CYS A 109 13.64 -4.59 3.78
N VAL A 110 14.29 -3.50 4.15
CA VAL A 110 15.09 -3.41 5.39
C VAL A 110 14.52 -2.42 6.41
N PHE A 111 13.60 -1.56 5.96
CA PHE A 111 12.87 -0.63 6.83
C PHE A 111 11.50 -0.33 6.23
N THR A 112 10.48 -0.29 7.07
CA THR A 112 9.11 0.10 6.70
C THR A 112 8.56 1.13 7.66
N SER A 113 7.97 2.21 7.13
CA SER A 113 7.22 3.19 7.92
C SER A 113 5.74 3.20 7.50
N GLU A 114 4.84 2.90 8.43
CA GLU A 114 3.39 2.96 8.22
C GLU A 114 2.65 3.26 9.53
N TRP A 115 1.91 4.36 9.55
CA TRP A 115 1.24 4.86 10.75
C TRP A 115 -0.08 4.16 11.07
N ASN A 116 -0.77 3.63 10.06
CA ASN A 116 -2.07 3.01 10.27
C ASN A 116 -1.90 1.57 10.72
N SER A 117 -2.20 1.32 12.00
CA SER A 117 -2.08 -0.02 12.61
C SER A 117 -2.89 -1.12 11.90
N TYR A 118 -4.01 -0.80 11.25
CA TYR A 118 -4.74 -1.78 10.43
C TYR A 118 -4.00 -2.11 9.14
N SER A 119 -3.38 -1.12 8.50
CA SER A 119 -2.53 -1.34 7.33
C SER A 119 -1.32 -2.20 7.68
N VAL A 120 -0.67 -1.92 8.82
CA VAL A 120 0.46 -2.73 9.33
C VAL A 120 0.06 -4.20 9.53
N LYS A 121 -1.14 -4.47 10.04
CA LYS A 121 -1.66 -5.85 10.17
C LYS A 121 -1.74 -6.54 8.81
N THR A 122 -2.40 -5.91 7.83
CA THR A 122 -2.50 -6.47 6.48
C THR A 122 -1.13 -6.62 5.82
N TYR A 123 -0.22 -5.67 6.04
CA TYR A 123 1.15 -5.71 5.56
C TYR A 123 1.90 -6.93 6.11
N LYS A 124 1.95 -7.09 7.43
CA LYS A 124 2.62 -8.21 8.11
C LYS A 124 2.01 -9.58 7.78
N ALA A 125 0.74 -9.64 7.38
CA ALA A 125 0.09 -10.87 6.92
C ALA A 125 0.55 -11.34 5.53
N ASN A 126 1.11 -10.43 4.72
CA ASN A 126 1.41 -10.70 3.31
C ASN A 126 2.90 -10.62 2.98
N TRP A 127 3.67 -9.85 3.75
CA TRP A 127 5.07 -9.59 3.47
C TRP A 127 5.98 -10.18 4.54
N TYR A 128 6.92 -11.01 4.14
CA TYR A 128 7.91 -11.55 5.05
C TYR A 128 8.81 -10.42 5.56
N CYS A 129 8.79 -10.19 6.87
CA CYS A 129 9.62 -9.19 7.53
C CYS A 129 10.61 -9.91 8.42
N ASP A 130 11.86 -9.97 7.97
CA ASP A 130 12.94 -10.65 8.68
C ASP A 130 13.19 -9.97 10.04
N PRO A 131 12.96 -10.64 11.18
CA PRO A 131 13.13 -10.03 12.50
C PRO A 131 14.56 -9.56 12.79
N GLU A 132 15.56 -10.10 12.09
CA GLU A 132 16.97 -9.75 12.29
C GLU A 132 17.44 -8.63 11.35
N ALA A 133 16.74 -8.41 10.24
CA ALA A 133 17.19 -7.50 9.18
C ALA A 133 16.17 -6.40 8.80
N HIS A 134 14.95 -6.44 9.34
CA HIS A 134 13.87 -5.48 9.06
C HIS A 134 13.43 -4.71 10.30
N ILE A 135 13.20 -3.41 10.12
CA ILE A 135 12.72 -2.51 11.17
C ILE A 135 11.37 -1.90 10.75
N PHE A 136 10.41 -1.92 11.67
CA PHE A 136 9.14 -1.18 11.52
C PHE A 136 9.16 0.12 12.31
N ASN A 137 8.64 1.18 11.70
CA ASN A 137 8.35 2.45 12.32
C ASN A 137 6.86 2.82 12.10
N SER A 138 6.25 3.45 13.11
CA SER A 138 4.86 3.91 13.02
C SER A 138 4.78 5.38 12.61
N ASP A 139 5.51 6.26 13.29
CA ASP A 139 5.55 7.69 12.98
C ASP A 139 6.94 8.07 12.47
N ILE A 140 7.03 8.47 11.20
CA ILE A 140 8.32 8.80 10.57
C ILE A 140 9.00 10.00 11.25
N ARG A 141 8.23 10.85 11.92
CA ARG A 141 8.73 12.04 12.62
C ARG A 141 9.54 11.67 13.86
N ASP A 142 9.37 10.47 14.40
CA ASP A 142 10.21 9.93 15.47
C ASP A 142 11.61 9.58 14.98
N VAL A 143 11.74 9.31 13.67
CA VAL A 143 13.02 9.00 13.03
C VAL A 143 13.70 10.28 12.54
N THR A 144 12.96 11.17 11.90
CA THR A 144 13.50 12.42 11.33
C THR A 144 13.62 13.56 12.34
N LEU A 145 13.02 13.38 13.52
CA LEU A 145 12.91 14.37 14.59
C LEU A 145 12.31 15.71 14.13
N SER A 146 11.51 15.71 13.05
CA SER A 146 10.96 16.93 12.43
C SER A 146 9.95 17.67 13.30
N HIS A 147 9.44 17.03 14.35
CA HIS A 147 8.55 17.63 15.33
C HIS A 147 9.28 18.29 16.51
N LYS A 148 10.62 18.21 16.56
CA LYS A 148 11.44 18.79 17.63
C LYS A 148 12.18 20.02 17.11
N GLU A 149 11.93 21.17 17.71
CA GLU A 149 12.53 22.46 17.31
C GLU A 149 13.95 22.68 17.87
N ASP A 150 14.33 21.92 18.90
CA ASP A 150 15.57 22.02 19.65
C ASP A 150 16.70 21.10 19.15
N VAL A 151 16.42 20.28 18.13
CA VAL A 151 17.38 19.34 17.55
C VAL A 151 18.09 19.99 16.36
N SER A 152 19.43 19.93 16.35
CA SER A 152 20.21 20.42 15.21
C SER A 152 20.02 19.52 13.98
N GLU A 153 20.24 20.07 12.78
CA GLU A 153 20.16 19.27 11.54
C GLU A 153 21.16 18.11 11.56
N GLU A 154 22.36 18.34 12.08
CA GLU A 154 23.41 17.32 12.21
C GLU A 154 22.97 16.16 13.11
N ASP A 155 22.36 16.46 14.26
CA ASP A 155 21.83 15.44 15.17
C ASP A 155 20.64 14.69 14.55
N ALA A 156 19.76 15.39 13.84
CA ALA A 156 18.64 14.77 13.14
C ALA A 156 19.13 13.79 12.05
N TYR A 157 20.13 14.18 11.25
CA TYR A 157 20.71 13.30 10.24
C TYR A 157 21.44 12.11 10.85
N ALA A 158 22.20 12.31 11.94
CA ALA A 158 22.82 11.20 12.66
C ALA A 158 21.79 10.24 13.26
N HIS A 159 20.67 10.76 13.75
CA HIS A 159 19.57 9.94 14.26
C HIS A 159 18.90 9.12 13.15
N ILE A 160 18.65 9.72 11.98
CA ILE A 160 18.14 9.01 10.79
C ILE A 160 19.11 7.91 10.37
N ASP A 161 20.40 8.22 10.28
CA ASP A 161 21.43 7.27 9.84
C ASP A 161 21.51 6.03 10.72
N LYS A 162 21.38 6.22 12.05
CA LYS A 162 21.31 5.12 13.03
C LYS A 162 20.00 4.33 12.96
N SER A 163 18.89 4.99 12.65
CA SER A 163 17.54 4.41 12.71
C SER A 163 17.15 3.67 11.43
N ILE A 164 17.64 4.14 10.27
CA ILE A 164 17.33 3.60 8.96
C ILE A 164 18.58 2.93 8.39
N PRO A 165 18.56 1.61 8.15
CA PRO A 165 19.68 0.90 7.53
C PRO A 165 20.03 1.44 6.15
N ASP A 166 21.28 1.23 5.73
CA ASP A 166 21.70 1.52 4.36
C ASP A 166 20.88 0.73 3.34
N HIS A 167 20.56 1.41 2.23
CA HIS A 167 19.70 0.93 1.17
C HIS A 167 20.02 1.61 -0.16
N ASP A 168 19.67 0.94 -1.25
CA ASP A 168 19.90 1.42 -2.62
C ASP A 168 18.72 2.21 -3.15
N VAL A 169 17.52 1.75 -2.78
CA VAL A 169 16.27 2.26 -3.31
C VAL A 169 15.39 2.74 -2.16
N LEU A 170 14.92 3.97 -2.25
CA LEU A 170 13.91 4.51 -1.34
C LEU A 170 12.55 4.54 -2.04
N LEU A 171 11.54 3.95 -1.42
CA LEU A 171 10.15 3.97 -1.90
C LEU A 171 9.32 4.85 -0.98
N ALA A 172 8.49 5.75 -1.51
CA ALA A 172 7.59 6.56 -0.68
C ALA A 172 6.28 6.96 -1.37
N GLY A 173 5.13 6.64 -0.75
CA GLY A 173 3.80 7.10 -1.13
C GLY A 173 3.30 8.24 -0.24
N PHE A 174 3.96 9.40 -0.26
CA PHE A 174 3.67 10.48 0.69
C PHE A 174 2.35 11.23 0.36
N PRO A 175 1.59 11.69 1.36
CA PRO A 175 0.33 12.38 1.11
C PRO A 175 0.52 13.76 0.46
N CYS A 176 -0.39 14.14 -0.43
CA CYS A 176 -0.40 15.48 -1.05
C CYS A 176 -0.83 16.55 -0.03
N GLN A 177 0.12 17.32 0.50
CA GLN A 177 -0.13 18.44 1.43
C GLN A 177 0.29 19.78 0.78
N PRO A 178 -0.47 20.87 0.98
CA PRO A 178 -0.03 22.20 0.55
C PRO A 178 1.15 22.70 1.41
N PHE A 179 2.10 23.40 0.78
CA PHE A 179 3.25 23.98 1.47
C PHE A 179 2.93 25.42 1.93
N SER A 180 2.76 25.63 3.24
CA SER A 180 2.41 26.92 3.84
C SER A 180 3.62 27.86 4.08
N LEU A 181 3.54 29.10 3.60
CA LEU A 181 4.64 30.10 3.71
C LEU A 181 4.97 30.59 5.14
N ALA A 182 4.30 30.07 6.17
CA ALA A 182 4.36 30.65 7.51
C ALA A 182 5.76 30.62 8.17
N GLY A 183 6.65 29.71 7.73
CA GLY A 183 8.06 29.67 8.15
C GLY A 183 8.99 30.56 7.32
N VAL A 184 8.65 30.81 6.04
CA VAL A 184 9.50 31.51 5.05
C VAL A 184 9.46 33.02 5.27
N SER A 185 8.29 33.57 5.59
CA SER A 185 8.09 35.03 5.76
C SER A 185 8.85 35.62 6.95
N LYS A 186 9.19 34.82 7.97
CA LYS A 186 9.88 35.31 9.18
C LYS A 186 11.42 35.30 9.05
N LYS A 187 11.98 34.54 8.09
CA LYS A 187 13.43 34.37 7.90
C LYS A 187 13.96 35.14 6.68
N ASN A 188 13.11 35.45 5.69
CA ASN A 188 13.48 36.34 4.57
C ASN A 188 13.84 37.77 5.01
N SER A 189 13.35 38.23 6.16
CA SER A 189 13.75 39.50 6.78
C SER A 189 15.14 39.47 7.46
N LEU A 190 15.80 38.31 7.54
CA LEU A 190 17.04 38.08 8.31
C LEU A 190 18.26 37.67 7.46
N GLY A 191 18.16 37.62 6.13
CA GLY A 191 19.31 37.47 5.22
C GLY A 191 20.11 36.17 5.32
N ARG A 192 19.52 35.06 5.82
CA ARG A 192 20.19 33.74 5.88
C ARG A 192 19.98 32.93 4.59
N LYS A 193 21.02 32.16 4.20
CA LYS A 193 21.05 31.33 2.98
C LYS A 193 19.85 30.38 2.90
N HIS A 194 19.26 30.31 1.71
CA HIS A 194 18.09 29.52 1.33
C HIS A 194 18.49 28.08 0.97
N GLY A 195 17.76 27.09 1.47
CA GLY A 195 17.82 25.68 1.06
C GLY A 195 16.51 24.98 1.48
N PHE A 196 16.24 23.78 0.98
CA PHE A 196 14.95 23.09 1.18
C PHE A 196 14.49 22.97 2.66
N GLU A 197 15.42 22.91 3.62
CA GLU A 197 15.17 22.93 5.08
C GLU A 197 14.43 24.20 5.56
N CYS A 198 14.51 25.30 4.80
CA CYS A 198 13.85 26.57 5.11
C CYS A 198 12.43 26.68 4.55
N ASP A 199 12.11 25.95 3.48
CA ASP A 199 11.01 26.34 2.59
C ASP A 199 9.63 25.86 3.00
N THR A 200 9.48 24.95 3.96
CA THR A 200 8.21 24.65 4.65
C THR A 200 8.35 23.53 5.68
N GLN A 201 8.90 23.86 6.85
CA GLN A 201 8.86 22.97 8.02
C GLN A 201 7.39 22.59 8.32
N GLY A 202 7.03 21.30 8.22
CA GLY A 202 5.72 20.80 8.66
C GLY A 202 4.97 19.82 7.73
N THR A 203 5.53 19.42 6.59
CA THR A 203 4.89 18.38 5.73
C THR A 203 5.72 17.11 5.65
N LEU A 204 5.05 15.98 5.41
CA LEU A 204 5.65 14.66 5.36
C LEU A 204 6.59 14.46 4.15
N PHE A 205 6.52 15.33 3.13
CA PHE A 205 7.50 15.36 2.05
C PHE A 205 8.91 15.73 2.57
N PHE A 206 9.02 16.65 3.52
CA PHE A 206 10.33 17.02 4.07
C PHE A 206 10.92 15.94 4.96
N ASP A 207 10.10 15.10 5.60
CA ASP A 207 10.58 13.90 6.26
C ASP A 207 11.25 12.94 5.25
N VAL A 208 10.65 12.77 4.07
CA VAL A 208 11.28 12.01 2.96
C VAL A 208 12.57 12.68 2.49
N ALA A 209 12.55 14.00 2.26
CA ALA A 209 13.73 14.76 1.82
C ALA A 209 14.90 14.63 2.80
N ARG A 210 14.64 14.70 4.12
CA ARG A 210 15.65 14.49 5.17
C ARG A 210 16.24 13.09 5.14
N ILE A 211 15.42 12.07 4.90
CA ILE A 211 15.91 10.69 4.76
C ILE A 211 16.76 10.53 3.50
N ILE A 212 16.35 11.12 2.38
CA ILE A 212 17.16 11.13 1.14
C ILE A 212 18.50 11.84 1.38
N MET A 213 18.51 12.96 2.10
CA MET A 213 19.73 13.70 2.44
C MET A 213 20.67 12.89 3.34
N ALA A 214 20.14 12.24 4.37
CA ALA A 214 20.93 11.46 5.33
C ALA A 214 21.47 10.15 4.72
N LYS A 215 20.60 9.37 4.06
CA LYS A 215 20.92 8.01 3.59
C LYS A 215 21.45 7.97 2.15
N LYS A 216 21.21 9.02 1.35
CA LYS A 216 21.67 9.17 -0.03
C LYS A 216 21.47 7.91 -0.90
N PRO A 217 20.24 7.35 -0.97
CA PRO A 217 19.98 6.18 -1.80
C PRO A 217 20.41 6.42 -3.26
N ALA A 218 20.82 5.38 -3.97
CA ALA A 218 21.18 5.53 -5.38
C ALA A 218 19.97 5.95 -6.24
N ILE A 219 18.79 5.42 -5.88
CA ILE A 219 17.54 5.64 -6.60
C ILE A 219 16.42 5.90 -5.57
N PHE A 220 15.46 6.76 -5.90
CA PHE A 220 14.18 6.79 -5.20
C PHE A 220 13.01 6.67 -6.17
N VAL A 221 11.88 6.19 -5.65
CA VAL A 221 10.58 6.20 -6.34
C VAL A 221 9.53 6.79 -5.41
N LEU A 222 9.00 7.94 -5.79
CA LEU A 222 7.93 8.61 -5.07
C LEU A 222 6.61 8.49 -5.84
N GLU A 223 5.54 8.16 -5.14
CA GLU A 223 4.18 8.14 -5.69
C GLU A 223 3.35 9.31 -5.14
N ASN A 224 2.50 9.88 -5.98
CA ASN A 224 1.49 10.84 -5.55
C ASN A 224 0.27 10.91 -6.49
N VAL A 225 -0.70 11.74 -6.11
CA VAL A 225 -1.91 12.01 -6.90
C VAL A 225 -1.59 12.64 -8.26
N LYS A 226 -2.34 12.25 -9.30
CA LYS A 226 -2.16 12.79 -10.67
C LYS A 226 -2.20 14.32 -10.77
N ASN A 227 -2.98 14.96 -9.90
CA ASN A 227 -3.18 16.42 -9.91
C ASN A 227 -2.10 17.19 -9.13
N LEU A 228 -1.02 16.54 -8.70
CA LEU A 228 0.09 17.18 -7.97
C LEU A 228 0.63 18.41 -8.73
N LYS A 229 0.71 18.31 -10.05
CA LYS A 229 1.18 19.38 -10.95
C LYS A 229 0.31 20.65 -10.94
N SER A 230 -1.00 20.50 -10.74
CA SER A 230 -1.94 21.64 -10.66
C SER A 230 -2.25 22.05 -9.21
N HIS A 231 -1.82 21.25 -8.23
CA HIS A 231 -2.08 21.48 -6.82
C HIS A 231 -1.45 22.80 -6.36
N ASP A 232 -2.19 23.58 -5.58
CA ASP A 232 -1.78 24.91 -5.12
C ASP A 232 -1.22 25.80 -6.26
N LYS A 233 -1.94 25.81 -7.40
CA LYS A 233 -1.54 26.53 -8.63
C LYS A 233 -0.15 26.13 -9.15
N GLY A 234 0.23 24.87 -8.93
CA GLY A 234 1.52 24.29 -9.34
C GLY A 234 2.68 24.57 -8.40
N LYS A 235 2.45 25.29 -7.29
CA LYS A 235 3.50 25.58 -6.30
C LYS A 235 4.01 24.30 -5.64
N THR A 236 3.12 23.36 -5.30
CA THR A 236 3.50 22.11 -4.64
C THR A 236 4.46 21.30 -5.49
N PHE A 237 4.13 21.07 -6.77
CA PHE A 237 5.01 20.33 -7.67
C PHE A 237 6.36 21.00 -7.86
N ARG A 238 6.39 22.34 -8.01
CA ARG A 238 7.65 23.10 -8.16
C ARG A 238 8.57 22.92 -6.95
N VAL A 239 8.07 23.13 -5.73
CA VAL A 239 8.86 22.97 -4.50
C VAL A 239 9.43 21.56 -4.37
N ILE A 240 8.65 20.53 -4.73
CA ILE A 240 9.13 19.14 -4.73
C ILE A 240 10.29 18.98 -5.71
N MET A 241 10.13 19.40 -6.97
CA MET A 241 11.17 19.23 -7.99
C MET A 241 12.44 20.03 -7.66
N ASP A 242 12.30 21.26 -7.16
CA ASP A 242 13.42 22.10 -6.73
C ASP A 242 14.18 21.44 -5.57
N THR A 243 13.46 20.94 -4.56
CA THR A 243 14.05 20.22 -3.41
C THR A 243 14.82 18.97 -3.87
N LEU A 244 14.23 18.14 -4.74
CA LEU A 244 14.88 16.93 -5.23
C LEU A 244 16.14 17.25 -6.04
N ASN A 245 16.12 18.34 -6.80
CA ASN A 245 17.29 18.83 -7.53
C ASN A 245 18.40 19.33 -6.58
N GLU A 246 18.04 20.09 -5.54
CA GLU A 246 18.96 20.55 -4.48
C GLU A 246 19.61 19.39 -3.73
N LEU A 247 18.87 18.29 -3.51
CA LEU A 247 19.39 17.06 -2.90
C LEU A 247 20.39 16.30 -3.79
N GLY A 248 20.59 16.73 -5.04
CA GLY A 248 21.56 16.12 -5.95
C GLY A 248 20.99 14.98 -6.80
N TYR A 249 19.69 14.98 -7.09
CA TYR A 249 19.04 13.94 -7.88
C TYR A 249 18.48 14.46 -9.21
N ASP A 250 18.67 13.67 -10.26
CA ASP A 250 18.02 13.87 -11.54
C ASP A 250 16.72 13.06 -11.57
N VAL A 251 15.59 13.76 -11.72
CA VAL A 251 14.26 13.13 -11.81
C VAL A 251 13.96 12.77 -13.26
N ALA A 252 13.57 11.51 -13.50
CA ALA A 252 13.16 11.02 -14.82
C ALA A 252 12.08 11.91 -15.42
N ASP A 253 12.27 12.28 -16.68
CA ASP A 253 11.33 13.11 -17.45
C ASP A 253 10.97 14.44 -16.77
N ALA A 254 11.85 15.02 -15.94
CA ALA A 254 11.56 16.24 -15.17
C ALA A 254 10.95 17.38 -16.01
N GLU A 255 11.52 17.62 -17.19
CA GLU A 255 11.11 18.68 -18.12
C GLU A 255 9.78 18.36 -18.86
N ALA A 256 9.33 17.11 -18.85
CA ALA A 256 8.10 16.72 -19.52
C ALA A 256 6.87 17.29 -18.77
N THR A 257 6.09 18.08 -19.49
CA THR A 257 4.86 18.72 -19.03
C THR A 257 3.75 18.55 -20.07
N GLY A 258 2.49 18.74 -19.66
CA GLY A 258 1.32 18.58 -20.54
C GLY A 258 0.51 17.32 -20.25
N ALA A 259 -0.36 16.97 -21.21
CA ALA A 259 -1.29 15.85 -21.10
C ALA A 259 -0.60 14.48 -21.26
N ASP A 260 0.48 14.43 -22.05
CA ASP A 260 1.25 13.21 -22.33
C ASP A 260 2.46 13.08 -21.41
N ASP A 261 2.35 13.59 -20.18
CA ASP A 261 3.42 13.49 -19.19
C ASP A 261 3.70 12.02 -18.80
N PRO A 262 4.87 11.46 -19.12
CA PRO A 262 5.19 10.06 -18.83
C PRO A 262 5.26 9.75 -17.33
N LYS A 263 5.40 10.78 -16.48
CA LYS A 263 5.31 10.61 -15.03
C LYS A 263 3.90 10.22 -14.57
N VAL A 264 2.86 10.49 -15.36
CA VAL A 264 1.48 10.12 -15.03
C VAL A 264 1.14 8.77 -15.68
N ILE A 265 0.99 7.75 -14.84
CA ILE A 265 0.71 6.38 -15.30
C ILE A 265 -0.69 5.98 -14.86
N ASP A 266 -1.49 5.47 -15.80
CA ASP A 266 -2.85 4.95 -15.54
C ASP A 266 -2.84 3.43 -15.32
N GLY A 267 -3.43 2.97 -14.23
CA GLY A 267 -3.65 1.55 -13.96
C GLY A 267 -4.41 0.81 -15.06
N LYS A 268 -5.22 1.50 -15.87
CA LYS A 268 -6.05 0.90 -16.94
C LYS A 268 -5.28 0.07 -17.97
N HIS A 269 -3.96 0.30 -18.06
CA HIS A 269 -3.09 -0.44 -18.97
C HIS A 269 -2.83 -1.86 -18.48
N PHE A 270 -2.92 -2.10 -17.17
CA PHE A 270 -2.63 -3.39 -16.52
C PHE A 270 -3.89 -4.11 -16.02
N ILE A 271 -4.85 -3.35 -15.52
CA ILE A 271 -6.07 -3.83 -14.85
C ILE A 271 -7.30 -3.05 -15.36
N PRO A 272 -8.52 -3.59 -15.28
CA PRO A 272 -9.74 -2.92 -15.76
C PRO A 272 -10.24 -1.84 -14.77
N GLN A 273 -9.38 -0.88 -14.42
CA GLN A 273 -9.72 0.28 -13.60
C GLN A 273 -8.95 1.53 -14.04
N HIS A 274 -9.66 2.66 -14.17
CA HIS A 274 -9.02 3.96 -14.25
C HIS A 274 -8.40 4.32 -12.89
N ARG A 275 -7.09 4.54 -12.86
CA ARG A 275 -6.37 5.05 -11.67
C ARG A 275 -5.03 5.65 -12.09
N GLU A 276 -5.04 6.94 -12.34
CA GLU A 276 -3.83 7.69 -12.66
C GLU A 276 -3.10 8.13 -11.38
N ARG A 277 -1.77 7.99 -11.41
CA ARG A 277 -0.83 8.46 -10.38
C ARG A 277 0.39 9.08 -11.03
N ILE A 278 0.96 10.09 -10.36
CA ILE A 278 2.26 10.61 -10.75
C ILE A 278 3.36 9.80 -10.03
N VAL A 279 4.37 9.39 -10.78
CA VAL A 279 5.54 8.65 -10.30
C VAL A 279 6.78 9.50 -10.55
N LEU A 280 7.54 9.78 -9.49
CA LEU A 280 8.79 10.53 -9.56
C LEU A 280 9.94 9.55 -9.28
N VAL A 281 10.71 9.24 -10.32
CA VAL A 281 11.90 8.39 -10.20
C VAL A 281 13.12 9.29 -10.19
N GLY A 282 13.90 9.26 -9.11
CA GLY A 282 15.13 10.05 -8.99
C GLY A 282 16.37 9.19 -8.97
N PHE A 283 17.42 9.66 -9.64
CA PHE A 283 18.73 9.04 -9.67
C PHE A 283 19.77 9.96 -9.05
N ARG A 284 20.62 9.44 -8.17
CA ARG A 284 21.69 10.22 -7.56
C ARG A 284 22.70 10.63 -8.63
N ARG A 285 22.91 11.95 -8.79
CA ARG A 285 23.60 12.53 -9.96
C ARG A 285 25.05 12.09 -10.10
N ASP A 286 25.75 11.87 -8.99
CA ASP A 286 27.14 11.40 -8.98
C ASP A 286 27.33 10.00 -9.57
N LEU A 287 26.25 9.19 -9.61
CA LEU A 287 26.30 7.82 -10.12
C LEU A 287 26.02 7.72 -11.62
N ASN A 288 25.58 8.80 -12.29
CA ASN A 288 25.27 8.85 -13.73
C ASN A 288 24.30 7.76 -14.22
N LEU A 289 23.37 7.31 -13.37
CA LEU A 289 22.42 6.22 -13.67
C LEU A 289 21.21 6.67 -14.52
N SER A 290 20.95 7.97 -14.62
CA SER A 290 19.76 8.53 -15.27
C SER A 290 19.79 8.46 -16.80
N GLN A 291 20.97 8.30 -17.40
CA GLN A 291 21.15 8.42 -18.85
C GLN A 291 20.31 7.38 -19.60
N GLY A 292 19.45 7.85 -20.52
CA GLY A 292 18.62 6.99 -21.36
C GLY A 292 17.45 6.30 -20.65
N PHE A 293 17.16 6.64 -19.40
CA PHE A 293 15.96 6.17 -18.70
C PHE A 293 14.78 7.12 -18.94
N SER A 294 13.60 6.59 -19.27
CA SER A 294 12.34 7.34 -19.31
C SER A 294 11.18 6.46 -18.86
N LEU A 295 10.20 7.07 -18.16
CA LEU A 295 8.95 6.38 -17.83
C LEU A 295 8.06 6.17 -19.06
N ALA A 296 8.34 6.82 -20.19
CA ALA A 296 7.64 6.55 -21.46
C ALA A 296 7.80 5.08 -21.92
N ASP A 297 8.92 4.45 -21.56
CA ASP A 297 9.24 3.07 -21.90
C ASP A 297 8.36 2.05 -21.15
N ILE A 298 7.57 2.48 -20.16
CA ILE A 298 6.64 1.59 -19.43
C ILE A 298 5.61 0.92 -20.34
N SER A 299 5.31 1.54 -21.48
CA SER A 299 4.40 0.99 -22.48
C SER A 299 4.89 -0.35 -23.06
N SER A 300 6.20 -0.58 -23.08
CA SER A 300 6.80 -1.86 -23.48
C SER A 300 6.52 -3.00 -22.51
N LEU A 301 6.10 -2.68 -21.27
CA LEU A 301 5.80 -3.64 -20.21
C LEU A 301 4.30 -3.88 -20.02
N PHE A 302 3.45 -3.30 -20.88
CA PHE A 302 2.02 -3.56 -20.84
C PHE A 302 1.74 -5.04 -21.18
N PRO A 303 0.79 -5.69 -20.48
CA PRO A 303 0.48 -7.08 -20.75
C PRO A 303 -0.14 -7.24 -22.15
N GLU A 304 0.30 -8.26 -22.89
CA GLU A 304 -0.25 -8.59 -24.21
C GLU A 304 -1.77 -8.83 -24.16
N ARG A 305 -2.21 -9.52 -23.11
CA ARG A 305 -3.63 -9.74 -22.80
C ARG A 305 -4.02 -8.98 -21.55
N LYS A 306 -4.99 -8.09 -21.69
CA LYS A 306 -5.63 -7.42 -20.55
C LYS A 306 -6.57 -8.37 -19.82
N VAL A 307 -6.50 -8.36 -18.49
CA VAL A 307 -7.46 -9.07 -17.64
C VAL A 307 -8.81 -8.34 -17.72
N LEU A 308 -9.87 -9.08 -18.00
CA LEU A 308 -11.22 -8.52 -18.09
C LEU A 308 -11.82 -8.32 -16.70
N PHE A 309 -12.74 -7.35 -16.56
CA PHE A 309 -13.37 -7.07 -15.27
C PHE A 309 -14.08 -8.30 -14.68
N ARG A 310 -14.77 -9.09 -15.50
CA ARG A 310 -15.42 -10.35 -15.07
C ARG A 310 -14.46 -11.39 -14.51
N GLU A 311 -13.20 -11.41 -14.94
CA GLU A 311 -12.21 -12.39 -14.45
C GLU A 311 -11.76 -12.09 -13.02
N LEU A 312 -12.01 -10.87 -12.53
CA LEU A 312 -11.70 -10.47 -11.17
C LEU A 312 -12.81 -10.85 -10.18
N LEU A 313 -13.99 -11.19 -10.66
CA LEU A 313 -15.17 -11.41 -9.84
C LEU A 313 -15.22 -12.84 -9.27
N ASP A 314 -15.72 -12.98 -8.05
CA ASP A 314 -16.04 -14.29 -7.49
C ASP A 314 -17.36 -14.80 -8.05
N SER A 315 -17.46 -16.12 -8.27
CA SER A 315 -18.69 -16.76 -8.78
C SER A 315 -19.79 -16.86 -7.72
N ASP A 316 -19.41 -16.98 -6.45
CA ASP A 316 -20.32 -17.08 -5.32
C ASP A 316 -20.01 -15.94 -4.33
N VAL A 317 -21.00 -15.06 -4.13
CA VAL A 317 -20.85 -13.82 -3.37
C VAL A 317 -22.01 -13.69 -2.40
N ASP A 318 -21.67 -13.50 -1.12
CA ASP A 318 -22.62 -13.29 -0.02
C ASP A 318 -23.58 -12.11 -0.32
N ASP A 319 -24.88 -12.33 -0.09
CA ASP A 319 -25.95 -11.35 -0.32
C ASP A 319 -25.74 -10.03 0.44
N LYS A 320 -24.94 -10.01 1.51
CA LYS A 320 -24.57 -8.78 2.23
C LYS A 320 -23.86 -7.74 1.34
N TYR A 321 -23.28 -8.17 0.21
CA TYR A 321 -22.64 -7.26 -0.74
C TYR A 321 -23.64 -6.64 -1.73
N THR A 322 -24.80 -7.26 -1.93
CA THR A 322 -25.90 -6.67 -2.70
C THR A 322 -26.41 -5.41 -2.00
N LEU A 323 -26.63 -4.34 -2.76
CA LEU A 323 -27.09 -3.08 -2.18
C LEU A 323 -28.46 -3.28 -1.52
N THR A 324 -28.64 -2.65 -0.36
CA THR A 324 -29.96 -2.62 0.28
C THR A 324 -30.93 -1.82 -0.59
N PRO A 325 -32.24 -2.13 -0.56
CA PRO A 325 -33.25 -1.38 -1.32
C PRO A 325 -33.14 0.15 -1.14
N LYS A 326 -32.95 0.60 0.11
CA LYS A 326 -32.85 2.02 0.45
C LYS A 326 -31.57 2.67 -0.11
N LEU A 327 -30.44 1.97 -0.05
CA LEU A 327 -29.18 2.49 -0.56
C LEU A 327 -29.20 2.58 -2.10
N TRP A 328 -29.77 1.57 -2.76
CA TRP A 328 -29.93 1.62 -4.22
C TRP A 328 -30.84 2.75 -4.66
N ASP A 329 -32.01 2.92 -4.03
CA ASP A 329 -32.93 4.04 -4.28
C ASP A 329 -32.24 5.40 -4.12
N TYR A 330 -31.47 5.56 -3.04
CA TYR A 330 -30.71 6.78 -2.79
C TYR A 330 -29.68 7.06 -3.91
N LEU A 331 -28.84 6.08 -4.25
CA LEU A 331 -27.81 6.25 -5.27
C LEU A 331 -28.41 6.50 -6.66
N TYR A 332 -29.51 5.81 -6.99
CA TYR A 332 -30.23 5.96 -8.25
C TYR A 332 -30.79 7.38 -8.41
N LYS A 333 -31.54 7.87 -7.40
CA LYS A 333 -32.09 9.23 -7.38
C LYS A 333 -30.98 10.29 -7.37
N TYR A 334 -29.90 10.05 -6.64
CA TYR A 334 -28.76 10.97 -6.56
C TYR A 334 -28.10 11.14 -7.94
N ALA A 335 -27.83 10.05 -8.65
CA ALA A 335 -27.25 10.10 -9.99
C ALA A 335 -28.16 10.88 -10.96
N LYS A 336 -29.47 10.61 -10.95
CA LYS A 336 -30.45 11.31 -11.80
C LYS A 336 -30.46 12.83 -11.55
N LYS A 337 -30.52 13.24 -10.29
CA LYS A 337 -30.47 14.67 -9.89
C LYS A 337 -29.21 15.38 -10.37
N HIS A 338 -28.08 14.69 -10.42
CA HIS A 338 -26.81 15.28 -10.89
C HIS A 338 -26.70 15.31 -12.41
N GLN A 339 -27.21 14.29 -13.10
CA GLN A 339 -27.33 14.27 -14.56
C GLN A 339 -28.22 15.41 -15.08
N GLU A 340 -29.37 15.66 -14.43
CA GLU A 340 -30.27 16.79 -14.76
C GLU A 340 -29.58 18.16 -14.64
N LYS A 341 -28.55 18.28 -13.80
CA LYS A 341 -27.76 19.50 -13.62
C LYS A 341 -26.54 19.58 -14.53
N GLY A 342 -26.38 18.65 -15.49
CA GLY A 342 -25.23 18.58 -16.38
C GLY A 342 -23.94 18.12 -15.68
N ASN A 343 -24.02 17.53 -14.48
CA ASN A 343 -22.85 17.08 -13.73
C ASN A 343 -22.66 15.56 -13.86
N GLY A 344 -21.41 15.11 -13.96
CA GLY A 344 -21.05 13.68 -14.01
C GLY A 344 -21.02 12.95 -12.66
N PHE A 345 -21.66 13.48 -11.62
CA PHE A 345 -21.69 12.84 -10.29
C PHE A 345 -22.76 11.74 -10.21
N GLY A 346 -22.47 10.66 -9.48
CA GLY A 346 -23.37 9.51 -9.32
C GLY A 346 -22.58 8.24 -9.01
N PHE A 347 -23.17 7.08 -9.28
CA PHE A 347 -22.50 5.79 -9.15
C PHE A 347 -21.85 5.35 -10.48
N GLY A 348 -20.83 4.50 -10.40
CA GLY A 348 -20.25 3.77 -11.52
C GLY A 348 -20.84 2.37 -11.56
N LEU A 349 -21.63 2.05 -12.59
CA LEU A 349 -22.17 0.71 -12.80
C LEU A 349 -21.32 0.00 -13.87
N VAL A 350 -20.74 -1.12 -13.49
CA VAL A 350 -19.86 -1.92 -14.34
C VAL A 350 -20.62 -3.18 -14.75
N LYS A 351 -20.79 -3.38 -16.06
CA LYS A 351 -21.44 -4.57 -16.62
C LYS A 351 -20.39 -5.66 -16.86
N PRO A 352 -20.41 -6.79 -16.14
CA PRO A 352 -19.38 -7.82 -16.29
C PRO A 352 -19.32 -8.45 -17.69
N ASP A 353 -20.44 -8.46 -18.41
CA ASP A 353 -20.53 -9.04 -19.75
C ASP A 353 -19.92 -8.15 -20.85
N ASP A 354 -19.59 -6.89 -20.53
CA ASP A 354 -18.89 -6.00 -21.45
C ASP A 354 -17.36 -6.19 -21.34
N ASP A 355 -16.76 -6.77 -22.38
CA ASP A 355 -15.30 -6.97 -22.47
C ASP A 355 -14.48 -5.67 -22.39
N LYS A 356 -15.12 -4.51 -22.64
CA LYS A 356 -14.50 -3.19 -22.54
C LYS A 356 -14.76 -2.50 -21.20
N ALA A 357 -15.41 -3.18 -20.25
CA ALA A 357 -15.73 -2.63 -18.95
C ALA A 357 -14.47 -2.23 -18.18
N ILE A 358 -14.35 -0.93 -17.88
CA ILE A 358 -13.31 -0.37 -17.01
C ILE A 358 -14.01 0.31 -15.84
N SER A 359 -13.65 -0.10 -14.64
CA SER A 359 -14.17 0.50 -13.41
C SER A 359 -13.61 1.90 -13.19
N ARG A 360 -14.37 2.76 -12.48
CA ARG A 360 -13.85 4.02 -11.97
C ARG A 360 -12.84 3.75 -10.83
N THR A 361 -12.11 4.77 -10.44
CA THR A 361 -11.18 4.68 -9.31
C THR A 361 -11.92 4.35 -8.01
N ILE A 362 -11.62 3.20 -7.38
CA ILE A 362 -12.05 2.93 -6.00
C ILE A 362 -11.25 3.83 -5.07
N SER A 363 -11.94 4.71 -4.35
CA SER A 363 -11.31 5.65 -3.43
C SER A 363 -11.28 5.11 -2.01
N ALA A 364 -10.57 5.77 -1.11
CA ALA A 364 -10.65 5.48 0.32
C ALA A 364 -12.09 5.58 0.87
N ARG A 365 -13.01 6.27 0.18
CA ARG A 365 -14.42 6.42 0.56
C ARG A 365 -15.32 5.28 0.06
N TYR A 366 -14.80 4.34 -0.73
CA TYR A 366 -15.55 3.18 -1.23
C TYR A 366 -16.24 2.38 -0.12
N HIS A 367 -15.64 2.34 1.08
CA HIS A 367 -16.23 1.71 2.26
C HIS A 367 -17.60 2.26 2.68
N LYS A 368 -17.98 3.49 2.28
CA LYS A 368 -19.23 4.14 2.68
C LYS A 368 -20.43 3.50 1.98
N ASP A 369 -20.41 3.49 0.65
CA ASP A 369 -21.53 3.06 -0.18
C ASP A 369 -21.12 2.24 -1.41
N GLY A 370 -19.83 2.18 -1.74
CA GLY A 370 -19.28 1.50 -2.92
C GLY A 370 -19.67 2.16 -4.25
N SER A 371 -20.16 3.39 -4.21
CA SER A 371 -20.77 4.06 -5.37
C SER A 371 -19.81 4.21 -6.55
N GLU A 372 -18.49 4.28 -6.34
CA GLU A 372 -17.53 4.44 -7.43
C GLU A 372 -17.51 3.25 -8.40
N SER A 373 -17.79 2.04 -7.91
CA SER A 373 -17.74 0.80 -8.70
C SER A 373 -18.71 -0.24 -8.16
N LEU A 374 -19.88 -0.33 -8.77
CA LEU A 374 -20.91 -1.32 -8.51
C LEU A 374 -20.92 -2.35 -9.64
N VAL A 375 -21.07 -3.62 -9.27
CA VAL A 375 -21.21 -4.74 -10.22
C VAL A 375 -22.70 -4.87 -10.57
N ASP A 376 -23.02 -4.72 -11.86
CA ASP A 376 -24.36 -4.95 -12.36
C ASP A 376 -24.75 -6.43 -12.22
N ARG A 377 -26.03 -6.66 -11.90
CA ARG A 377 -26.64 -7.99 -11.75
C ARG A 377 -27.83 -8.17 -12.70
N GLY A 378 -27.84 -7.43 -13.80
CA GLY A 378 -28.90 -7.42 -14.80
C GLY A 378 -30.03 -6.43 -14.45
N TRP A 379 -29.71 -5.30 -13.81
CA TRP A 379 -30.71 -4.27 -13.50
C TRP A 379 -31.29 -3.69 -14.81
N ASP A 380 -32.61 -3.70 -14.92
CA ASP A 380 -33.32 -3.08 -16.03
C ASP A 380 -33.57 -1.60 -15.72
N SER A 381 -32.80 -0.71 -16.36
CA SER A 381 -32.91 0.74 -16.17
C SER A 381 -34.25 1.30 -16.65
N GLU A 382 -34.82 0.79 -17.74
CA GLU A 382 -36.10 1.28 -18.26
C GLU A 382 -37.25 0.93 -17.33
N LEU A 383 -37.25 -0.30 -16.80
CA LEU A 383 -38.20 -0.73 -15.78
C LEU A 383 -37.98 0.04 -14.48
N GLY A 384 -36.74 0.32 -14.10
CA GLY A 384 -36.40 1.12 -12.91
C GLY A 384 -36.94 2.56 -12.96
N GLU A 385 -36.99 3.17 -14.14
CA GLU A 385 -37.61 4.50 -14.34
C GLU A 385 -39.14 4.45 -14.24
N LYS A 386 -39.77 3.37 -14.73
CA LYS A 386 -41.24 3.21 -14.72
C LYS A 386 -41.77 2.78 -13.35
N ASN A 387 -41.10 1.81 -12.73
CA ASN A 387 -41.45 1.23 -11.43
C ASN A 387 -40.19 0.79 -10.69
N PHE A 388 -39.59 1.72 -9.94
CA PHE A 388 -38.35 1.44 -9.19
C PHE A 388 -38.48 0.27 -8.20
N ASN A 389 -39.68 0.07 -7.62
CA ASN A 389 -39.94 -0.96 -6.62
C ASN A 389 -40.48 -2.27 -7.22
N ASP A 390 -40.33 -2.47 -8.53
CA ASP A 390 -40.67 -3.73 -9.18
C ASP A 390 -39.94 -4.92 -8.50
N PRO A 391 -40.65 -5.96 -8.02
CA PRO A 391 -40.04 -7.05 -7.25
C PRO A 391 -38.93 -7.79 -8.00
N ASP A 392 -39.12 -8.07 -9.30
CA ASP A 392 -38.18 -8.85 -10.11
C ASP A 392 -36.94 -8.02 -10.47
N ASN A 393 -37.11 -6.72 -10.73
CA ASN A 393 -35.98 -5.82 -10.92
C ASN A 393 -35.21 -5.59 -9.61
N MET A 394 -35.92 -5.49 -8.48
CA MET A 394 -35.31 -5.34 -7.17
C MET A 394 -34.49 -6.57 -6.77
N ALA A 395 -34.81 -7.78 -7.22
CA ALA A 395 -33.93 -8.94 -7.03
C ALA A 395 -32.57 -8.78 -7.74
N ARG A 396 -32.52 -7.99 -8.83
CA ARG A 396 -31.37 -7.72 -9.69
C ARG A 396 -30.60 -6.43 -9.31
N ARG A 397 -30.80 -5.91 -8.10
CA ARG A 397 -30.04 -4.76 -7.60
C ARG A 397 -28.52 -4.98 -7.73
N PRO A 398 -27.75 -3.94 -8.08
CA PRO A 398 -26.30 -4.02 -8.12
C PRO A 398 -25.70 -4.40 -6.77
N ARG A 399 -24.47 -4.90 -6.79
CA ARG A 399 -23.70 -5.20 -5.59
C ARG A 399 -22.39 -4.41 -5.55
N ARG A 400 -21.83 -4.28 -4.36
CA ARG A 400 -20.44 -3.83 -4.18
C ARG A 400 -19.47 -4.95 -4.55
N LEU A 401 -18.23 -4.56 -4.82
CA LEU A 401 -17.11 -5.50 -4.87
C LEU A 401 -16.84 -6.05 -3.47
N THR A 402 -16.44 -7.33 -3.38
CA THR A 402 -15.93 -7.90 -2.12
C THR A 402 -14.51 -7.38 -1.85
N PRO A 403 -14.00 -7.46 -0.60
CA PRO A 403 -12.59 -7.14 -0.32
C PRO A 403 -11.60 -7.96 -1.17
N ARG A 404 -11.94 -9.22 -1.48
CA ARG A 404 -11.13 -10.08 -2.35
C ARG A 404 -11.10 -9.57 -3.79
N GLU A 405 -12.26 -9.20 -4.33
CA GLU A 405 -12.34 -8.61 -5.67
C GLU A 405 -11.62 -7.25 -5.73
N CYS A 406 -11.68 -6.44 -4.67
CA CYS A 406 -10.85 -5.23 -4.55
C CYS A 406 -9.35 -5.54 -4.55
N ALA A 407 -8.90 -6.59 -3.86
CA ALA A 407 -7.51 -7.02 -3.88
C ALA A 407 -7.04 -7.34 -5.31
N ARG A 408 -7.87 -8.07 -6.06
CA ARG A 408 -7.60 -8.38 -7.48
C ARG A 408 -7.62 -7.13 -8.36
N LEU A 409 -8.61 -6.27 -8.16
CA LEU A 409 -8.72 -5.01 -8.90
C LEU A 409 -7.52 -4.09 -8.65
N MET A 410 -6.87 -4.15 -7.49
CA MET A 410 -5.66 -3.38 -7.20
C MET A 410 -4.35 -4.12 -7.58
N GLY A 411 -4.44 -5.38 -8.00
CA GLY A 411 -3.30 -6.21 -8.41
C GLY A 411 -2.58 -6.95 -7.28
N PHE A 412 -3.10 -6.95 -6.04
CA PHE A 412 -2.54 -7.73 -4.92
C PHE A 412 -2.85 -9.22 -5.01
N GLU A 413 -3.82 -9.61 -5.84
CA GLU A 413 -4.29 -10.99 -5.98
C GLU A 413 -4.54 -11.28 -7.46
N GLN A 414 -4.19 -12.48 -7.89
CA GLN A 414 -4.44 -12.93 -9.26
C GLN A 414 -5.91 -13.39 -9.45
N PRO A 415 -6.45 -13.33 -10.68
CA PRO A 415 -7.74 -13.91 -11.02
C PRO A 415 -7.88 -15.35 -10.51
N GLY A 416 -9.00 -15.65 -9.84
CA GLY A 416 -9.30 -16.98 -9.28
C GLY A 416 -8.39 -17.45 -8.13
N LYS A 417 -7.46 -16.63 -7.64
CA LYS A 417 -6.62 -16.94 -6.47
C LYS A 417 -7.18 -16.33 -5.19
N VAL A 418 -6.71 -16.86 -4.05
CA VAL A 418 -7.06 -16.48 -2.67
C VAL A 418 -5.83 -16.53 -1.75
N THR A 419 -4.69 -16.04 -2.25
CA THR A 419 -3.41 -16.06 -1.54
C THR A 419 -3.19 -14.84 -0.64
N PHE A 420 -3.72 -13.66 -1.02
CA PHE A 420 -3.57 -12.44 -0.25
C PHE A 420 -4.40 -12.50 1.05
N ARG A 421 -3.77 -12.36 2.20
CA ARG A 421 -4.44 -12.46 3.51
C ARG A 421 -5.07 -11.12 3.87
N ILE A 422 -6.35 -11.13 4.27
CA ILE A 422 -7.10 -9.92 4.68
C ILE A 422 -7.47 -10.07 6.17
N PRO A 423 -6.60 -9.66 7.12
CA PRO A 423 -6.80 -9.87 8.56
C PRO A 423 -7.70 -8.80 9.21
N VAL A 424 -8.37 -7.97 8.41
CA VAL A 424 -9.16 -6.81 8.87
C VAL A 424 -10.60 -6.89 8.37
N SER A 425 -11.49 -6.08 8.93
CA SER A 425 -12.87 -6.00 8.48
C SER A 425 -13.00 -5.45 7.06
N ASP A 426 -14.10 -5.76 6.38
CA ASP A 426 -14.42 -5.24 5.03
C ASP A 426 -14.24 -3.72 4.94
N THR A 427 -14.73 -2.97 5.92
CA THR A 427 -14.60 -1.50 5.97
C THR A 427 -13.15 -1.05 5.95
N GLN A 428 -12.26 -1.72 6.70
CA GLN A 428 -10.84 -1.39 6.70
C GLN A 428 -10.17 -1.84 5.40
N ALA A 429 -10.52 -3.02 4.89
CA ALA A 429 -9.99 -3.52 3.62
C ALA A 429 -10.31 -2.56 2.46
N TYR A 430 -11.55 -2.06 2.36
CA TYR A 430 -11.92 -1.05 1.36
C TYR A 430 -11.12 0.24 1.49
N ARG A 431 -10.83 0.70 2.71
CA ARG A 431 -9.97 1.87 2.93
C ARG A 431 -8.54 1.60 2.48
N GLN A 432 -8.01 0.43 2.79
CA GLN A 432 -6.65 0.01 2.42
C GLN A 432 -6.50 -0.07 0.89
N PHE A 433 -7.37 -0.80 0.21
CA PHE A 433 -7.35 -0.90 -1.26
C PHE A 433 -7.62 0.47 -1.91
N GLY A 434 -8.58 1.23 -1.40
CA GLY A 434 -8.87 2.57 -1.89
C GLY A 434 -7.71 3.57 -1.77
N ASN A 435 -6.82 3.39 -0.79
CA ASN A 435 -5.60 4.18 -0.61
C ASN A 435 -4.36 3.60 -1.31
N SER A 436 -4.40 2.36 -1.78
CA SER A 436 -3.23 1.69 -2.36
C SER A 436 -2.90 2.15 -3.77
N VAL A 437 -1.67 1.90 -4.18
CA VAL A 437 -1.25 1.98 -5.59
C VAL A 437 -1.78 0.78 -6.39
N ILE A 438 -1.73 0.86 -7.72
CA ILE A 438 -1.91 -0.32 -8.58
C ILE A 438 -0.61 -1.10 -8.59
N VAL A 439 -0.61 -2.31 -8.02
CA VAL A 439 0.58 -3.17 -7.91
C VAL A 439 1.31 -3.34 -9.24
N PRO A 440 0.66 -3.76 -10.36
CA PRO A 440 1.38 -4.01 -11.61
C PRO A 440 1.99 -2.75 -12.25
N VAL A 441 1.55 -1.54 -11.88
CA VAL A 441 2.25 -0.31 -12.30
C VAL A 441 3.64 -0.26 -11.67
N PHE A 442 3.74 -0.54 -10.38
CA PHE A 442 5.02 -0.51 -9.67
C PHE A 442 5.89 -1.75 -9.94
N ASP A 443 5.28 -2.88 -10.29
CA ASP A 443 6.02 -4.02 -10.88
C ASP A 443 6.71 -3.61 -12.19
N ALA A 444 6.02 -2.87 -13.05
CA ALA A 444 6.60 -2.39 -14.30
C ALA A 444 7.69 -1.33 -14.06
N VAL A 445 7.47 -0.38 -13.14
CA VAL A 445 8.49 0.60 -12.75
C VAL A 445 9.74 -0.09 -12.18
N ALA A 446 9.58 -1.07 -11.30
CA ALA A 446 10.69 -1.83 -10.75
C ALA A 446 11.48 -2.57 -11.85
N LYS A 447 10.79 -3.22 -12.80
CA LYS A 447 11.43 -3.87 -13.96
C LYS A 447 12.22 -2.90 -14.84
N LEU A 448 11.70 -1.70 -15.11
CA LEU A 448 12.45 -0.67 -15.85
C LEU A 448 13.73 -0.26 -15.11
N LEU A 449 13.68 -0.24 -13.77
CA LEU A 449 14.79 0.17 -12.92
C LEU A 449 15.81 -0.94 -12.65
N GLU A 450 15.48 -2.21 -12.88
CA GLU A 450 16.27 -3.36 -12.47
C GLU A 450 17.75 -3.25 -12.91
N SER A 451 17.98 -2.90 -14.18
CA SER A 451 19.35 -2.74 -14.71
C SER A 451 20.14 -1.63 -13.99
N ARG A 452 19.50 -0.49 -13.69
CA ARG A 452 20.09 0.65 -12.97
C ARG A 452 20.34 0.34 -11.51
N ILE A 453 19.45 -0.43 -10.88
CA ILE A 453 19.63 -0.90 -9.51
C ILE A 453 20.85 -1.83 -9.43
N ILE A 454 20.97 -2.79 -10.35
CA ILE A 454 22.13 -3.70 -10.40
C ILE A 454 23.44 -2.93 -10.62
N GLU A 455 23.42 -1.92 -11.49
CA GLU A 455 24.57 -1.02 -11.71
C GLU A 455 24.93 -0.25 -10.43
N ALA A 456 23.94 0.31 -9.72
CA ALA A 456 24.13 0.97 -8.43
C ALA A 456 24.74 0.04 -7.38
N VAL A 457 24.24 -1.20 -7.27
CA VAL A 457 24.75 -2.20 -6.33
C VAL A 457 26.23 -2.51 -6.58
N LYS A 458 26.64 -2.63 -7.85
CA LYS A 458 28.04 -2.86 -8.23
C LYS A 458 28.94 -1.66 -7.93
N SER A 459 28.38 -0.46 -7.92
CA SER A 459 29.11 0.78 -7.64
C SER A 459 29.29 1.08 -6.14
N ARG A 460 28.69 0.28 -5.24
CA ARG A 460 28.90 0.42 -3.79
C ARG A 460 30.38 0.20 -3.48
N LYS A 461 30.99 1.16 -2.79
CA LYS A 461 32.35 1.03 -2.25
C LYS A 461 32.35 0.25 -0.95
#